data_AF-A0A7J6UC36-F1
#
_entry.id   AF-A0A7J6UC36-F1
#
_cell.length_a   1.000
_cell.length_b   1.000
_cell.length_c   1.000
_cell.angle_alpha   90.00
_cell.angle_beta   90.00
_cell.angle_gamma   90.00
#
_symmetry.space_group_name_H-M   'P 1'
#
loop_
_entity.id
_entity.type
_entity.pdbx_description
1 polymer ?
#
loop_
_entity_poly.entity_id
_entity_poly.type
_entity_poly.pdbx_seq_one_letter_code
_entity_poly.pdbx_strand_id
1 'polypeptide(L)'
;MASQQKELLQEQRPSADMENIEAFEASAFEALEKDFQEVLAELMDDESLKEFRKQYERLHDTLKQSHESEKMLITKCRELSTEIVENAYKVHRALRQSQEDQATIKALKKEIEKAWKIIEESRDKEQTSRTTIEDLRAEVANMSKHVERSAETAASHETREKVLTQQRVDLLRHRDILAAQVEQLQAQSKQLEETRQALEADCEKQKQERARVDNLLKERLTKFQDNIRQREQLDAELRRHRETLEDIGDDSLDTLDRIAEVQEEHKRVLRDLKASSRDVEYQKSIQNNLQEEIRRVREQSAAEVRRQQKLKKDMKQLNEELEKQKKELNKAERAKEKAEAIYKKLCAEKEEDDRERAELLKEKKTAAKMVQELSDKVEKVRRREEADAKMLSDLSHEKELLFKAMQKATDRKDMEIALVKQNEQRSNDMLRELQQWRQAKAQTEDQLHDLVMQRDRFMRQLKETNDRYLGILQTIRDRDSRLAALKEEIAAVQTECMQQKNLYEAVRADRNL
;
A
#
# COMPACT_ATOMS: atom_id res chain seq x y z
N MET A 1 -3.12 95.16 -68.02
CA MET A 1 -4.59 95.21 -67.78
C MET A 1 -5.10 96.64 -67.60
N ALA A 2 -5.12 97.25 -66.41
CA ALA A 2 -5.75 98.57 -66.23
C ALA A 2 -5.16 99.70 -67.12
N SER A 3 -3.85 99.71 -67.35
CA SER A 3 -3.20 100.69 -68.25
C SER A 3 -3.61 100.50 -69.72
N GLN A 4 -3.60 99.25 -70.20
CA GLN A 4 -4.01 98.90 -71.58
C GLN A 4 -5.49 99.17 -71.84
N GLN A 5 -6.36 99.00 -70.84
CA GLN A 5 -7.76 99.42 -70.94
C GLN A 5 -7.89 100.94 -71.08
N LYS A 6 -7.00 101.71 -70.45
CA LYS A 6 -6.99 103.17 -70.55
C LYS A 6 -6.47 103.65 -71.90
N GLU A 7 -5.45 103.00 -72.45
CA GLU A 7 -4.92 103.26 -73.80
C GLU A 7 -5.97 102.95 -74.88
N LEU A 8 -6.59 101.76 -74.86
CA LEU A 8 -7.67 101.39 -75.79
C LEU A 8 -8.88 102.34 -75.72
N LEU A 9 -9.26 102.82 -74.54
CA LEU A 9 -10.33 103.81 -74.39
C LEU A 9 -9.93 105.22 -74.89
N GLN A 10 -8.63 105.50 -75.01
CA GLN A 10 -8.12 106.80 -75.44
C GLN A 10 -7.98 106.91 -76.97
N GLU A 11 -7.80 105.78 -77.66
CA GLU A 11 -7.89 105.68 -79.14
C GLU A 11 -9.35 105.54 -79.65
N GLN A 12 -10.34 105.32 -78.77
CA GLN A 12 -11.73 105.02 -79.13
C GLN A 12 -12.69 106.22 -79.15
N ARG A 13 -12.19 107.45 -79.30
CA ARG A 13 -13.04 108.57 -79.71
C ARG A 13 -13.12 108.60 -81.25
N PRO A 14 -14.31 108.69 -81.87
CA PRO A 14 -14.38 109.14 -83.25
C PRO A 14 -13.68 110.50 -83.32
N SER A 15 -12.77 110.70 -84.28
CA SER A 15 -11.91 111.88 -84.24
C SER A 15 -12.77 113.14 -84.42
N ALA A 16 -12.67 114.07 -83.47
CA ALA A 16 -13.27 115.39 -83.60
C ALA A 16 -12.74 116.11 -84.85
N ASP A 17 -11.57 115.70 -85.35
CA ASP A 17 -11.00 116.11 -86.63
C ASP A 17 -11.93 115.78 -87.81
N MET A 18 -12.58 114.61 -87.83
CA MET A 18 -13.47 114.20 -88.93
C MET A 18 -14.84 114.91 -88.90
N GLU A 19 -15.28 115.41 -87.75
CA GLU A 19 -16.46 116.29 -87.64
C GLU A 19 -16.11 117.73 -88.09
N ASN A 20 -14.92 118.22 -87.74
CA ASN A 20 -14.44 119.54 -88.18
C ASN A 20 -14.16 119.59 -89.70
N ILE A 21 -13.66 118.50 -90.30
CA ILE A 21 -13.42 118.42 -91.75
C ILE A 21 -14.74 118.52 -92.53
N GLU A 22 -15.78 117.77 -92.18
CA GLU A 22 -17.09 117.88 -92.83
C GLU A 22 -17.71 119.28 -92.70
N ALA A 23 -17.60 119.91 -91.51
CA ALA A 23 -18.14 121.26 -91.31
C ALA A 23 -17.43 122.30 -92.20
N PHE A 24 -16.13 122.12 -92.43
CA PHE A 24 -15.34 122.94 -93.34
C PHE A 24 -15.66 122.65 -94.82
N GLU A 25 -15.75 121.38 -95.22
CA GLU A 25 -16.07 120.96 -96.59
C GLU A 25 -17.49 121.36 -97.00
N ALA A 26 -18.47 121.23 -96.12
CA ALA A 26 -19.84 121.68 -96.38
C ALA A 26 -19.91 123.21 -96.57
N SER A 27 -19.18 123.98 -95.74
CA SER A 27 -19.12 125.45 -95.89
C SER A 27 -18.36 125.87 -97.15
N ALA A 28 -17.35 125.12 -97.57
CA ALA A 28 -16.63 125.37 -98.83
C ALA A 28 -17.48 125.03 -100.05
N PHE A 29 -18.27 123.95 -100.01
CA PHE A 29 -19.19 123.57 -101.08
C PHE A 29 -20.35 124.57 -101.22
N GLU A 30 -20.91 125.05 -100.10
CA GLU A 30 -21.97 126.09 -100.11
C GLU A 30 -21.48 127.41 -100.73
N ALA A 31 -20.22 127.78 -100.50
CA ALA A 31 -19.59 128.92 -101.18
C ALA A 31 -19.44 128.67 -102.70
N LEU A 32 -18.97 127.48 -103.10
CA LEU A 32 -18.86 127.08 -104.52
C LEU A 32 -20.20 127.04 -105.25
N GLU A 33 -21.28 126.57 -104.60
CA GLU A 33 -22.62 126.53 -105.19
C GLU A 33 -23.24 127.95 -105.33
N LYS A 34 -22.81 128.91 -104.48
CA LYS A 34 -23.13 130.34 -104.63
C LYS A 34 -22.35 130.98 -105.79
N ASP A 35 -21.04 130.79 -105.85
CA ASP A 35 -20.19 131.32 -106.93
C ASP A 35 -20.64 130.77 -108.29
N PHE A 36 -21.05 129.50 -108.36
CA PHE A 36 -21.63 128.87 -109.56
C PHE A 36 -22.92 129.56 -110.02
N GLN A 37 -23.82 129.93 -109.09
CA GLN A 37 -25.05 130.65 -109.42
C GLN A 37 -24.77 132.07 -109.93
N GLU A 38 -23.77 132.75 -109.37
CA GLU A 38 -23.34 134.07 -109.83
C GLU A 38 -22.77 133.99 -111.27
N VAL A 39 -21.88 133.02 -111.54
CA VAL A 39 -21.33 132.79 -112.88
C VAL A 39 -22.41 132.37 -113.90
N LEU A 40 -23.39 131.54 -113.53
CA LEU A 40 -24.52 131.23 -114.41
C LEU A 40 -25.37 132.46 -114.75
N ALA A 41 -25.57 133.36 -113.79
CA ALA A 41 -26.33 134.59 -114.00
C ALA A 41 -25.58 135.57 -114.92
N GLU A 42 -24.26 135.67 -114.83
CA GLU A 42 -23.45 136.46 -115.78
C GLU A 42 -23.45 135.86 -117.19
N LEU A 43 -23.43 134.52 -117.30
CA LEU A 43 -23.49 133.80 -118.58
C LEU A 43 -24.88 133.79 -119.20
N MET A 44 -25.92 134.35 -118.56
CA MET A 44 -27.31 134.23 -119.02
C MET A 44 -27.60 134.98 -120.32
N ASP A 45 -26.99 136.14 -120.52
CA ASP A 45 -27.35 137.10 -121.58
C ASP A 45 -26.58 136.94 -122.91
N ASP A 46 -25.55 136.09 -122.97
CA ASP A 46 -24.73 135.89 -124.18
C ASP A 46 -25.00 134.53 -124.86
N GLU A 47 -25.70 134.56 -126.00
CA GLU A 47 -25.98 133.36 -126.82
C GLU A 47 -24.72 132.69 -127.38
N SER A 48 -23.58 133.41 -127.51
CA SER A 48 -22.32 132.80 -127.99
C SER A 48 -21.70 131.86 -126.95
N LEU A 49 -22.02 132.04 -125.67
CA LEU A 49 -21.50 131.25 -124.55
C LEU A 49 -22.44 130.11 -124.14
N LYS A 50 -23.51 129.86 -124.89
CA LYS A 50 -24.53 128.83 -124.59
C LYS A 50 -23.97 127.41 -124.46
N GLU A 51 -23.05 127.02 -125.34
CA GLU A 51 -22.40 125.71 -125.26
C GLU A 51 -21.42 125.64 -124.09
N PHE A 52 -20.73 126.75 -123.76
CA PHE A 52 -19.89 126.82 -122.55
C PHE A 52 -20.73 126.67 -121.28
N ARG A 53 -21.87 127.38 -121.17
CA ARG A 53 -22.81 127.24 -120.04
C ARG A 53 -23.26 125.80 -119.86
N LYS A 54 -23.64 125.12 -120.95
CA LYS A 54 -24.05 123.71 -120.92
C LYS A 54 -22.93 122.75 -120.46
N GLN A 55 -21.67 123.02 -120.81
CA GLN A 55 -20.55 122.23 -120.26
C GLN A 55 -20.23 122.59 -118.80
N TYR A 56 -20.45 123.85 -118.39
CA TYR A 56 -20.26 124.33 -117.02
C TYR A 56 -21.34 123.79 -116.06
N GLU A 57 -22.61 123.80 -116.47
CA GLU A 57 -23.73 123.12 -115.79
C GLU A 57 -23.44 121.63 -115.62
N ARG A 58 -22.99 120.96 -116.69
CA ARG A 58 -22.62 119.53 -116.64
C ARG A 58 -21.44 119.25 -115.71
N LEU A 59 -20.47 120.16 -115.64
CA LEU A 59 -19.33 120.05 -114.70
C LEU A 59 -19.82 120.20 -113.26
N HIS A 60 -20.69 121.16 -112.98
CA HIS A 60 -21.30 121.35 -111.66
C HIS A 60 -22.16 120.16 -111.24
N ASP A 61 -23.01 119.63 -112.12
CA ASP A 61 -23.78 118.40 -111.85
C ASP A 61 -22.85 117.21 -111.51
N THR A 62 -21.72 117.10 -112.21
CA THR A 62 -20.71 116.06 -111.93
C THR A 62 -20.01 116.29 -110.58
N LEU A 63 -19.67 117.55 -110.25
CA LEU A 63 -19.08 117.94 -108.97
C LEU A 63 -20.05 117.69 -107.81
N LYS A 64 -21.33 118.01 -107.99
CA LYS A 64 -22.40 117.79 -107.01
C LYS A 64 -22.63 116.30 -106.76
N GLN A 65 -22.70 115.48 -107.81
CA GLN A 65 -22.74 114.03 -107.68
C GLN A 65 -21.49 113.47 -106.98
N SER A 66 -20.31 114.02 -107.26
CA SER A 66 -19.07 113.64 -106.58
C SER A 66 -19.14 113.96 -105.08
N HIS A 67 -19.56 115.17 -104.70
CA HIS A 67 -19.68 115.59 -103.30
C HIS A 67 -20.78 114.83 -102.54
N GLU A 68 -21.91 114.53 -103.17
CA GLU A 68 -22.93 113.65 -102.60
C GLU A 68 -22.38 112.23 -102.36
N SER A 69 -21.59 111.70 -103.31
CA SER A 69 -20.96 110.38 -103.16
C SER A 69 -19.89 110.35 -102.06
N GLU A 70 -19.13 111.44 -101.91
CA GLU A 70 -18.13 111.65 -100.86
C GLU A 70 -18.78 111.73 -99.48
N LYS A 71 -19.84 112.52 -99.32
CA LYS A 71 -20.63 112.60 -98.09
C LYS A 71 -21.21 111.25 -97.67
N MET A 72 -21.69 110.46 -98.62
CA MET A 72 -22.16 109.09 -98.37
C MET A 72 -21.02 108.15 -97.96
N LEU A 73 -19.82 108.30 -98.55
CA LEU A 73 -18.62 107.56 -98.15
C LEU A 73 -18.15 107.94 -96.73
N ILE A 74 -18.09 109.22 -96.38
CA ILE A 74 -17.72 109.67 -95.02
C ILE A 74 -18.72 109.14 -93.99
N THR A 75 -20.03 109.23 -94.29
CA THR A 75 -21.09 108.65 -93.44
C THR A 75 -20.87 107.14 -93.23
N LYS A 76 -20.59 106.39 -94.31
CA LYS A 76 -20.31 104.94 -94.22
C LYS A 76 -19.01 104.63 -93.47
N CYS A 77 -17.97 105.45 -93.61
CA CYS A 77 -16.72 105.34 -92.85
C CYS A 77 -16.93 105.58 -91.34
N ARG A 78 -17.82 106.51 -90.96
CA ARG A 78 -18.22 106.72 -89.56
C ARG A 78 -19.00 105.55 -89.00
N GLU A 79 -20.01 105.05 -89.72
CA GLU A 79 -20.75 103.84 -89.34
C GLU A 79 -19.79 102.67 -89.09
N LEU A 80 -18.92 102.36 -90.07
CA LEU A 80 -17.92 101.29 -89.93
C LEU A 80 -16.96 101.52 -88.75
N SER A 81 -16.56 102.77 -88.49
CA SER A 81 -15.71 103.11 -87.35
C SER A 81 -16.42 102.89 -86.01
N THR A 82 -17.71 103.25 -85.91
CA THR A 82 -18.53 102.94 -84.72
C THR A 82 -18.75 101.44 -84.55
N GLU A 83 -19.02 100.70 -85.63
CA GLU A 83 -19.13 99.23 -85.61
C GLU A 83 -17.82 98.56 -85.18
N ILE A 84 -16.66 99.05 -85.64
CA ILE A 84 -15.33 98.55 -85.23
C ILE A 84 -15.10 98.77 -83.73
N VAL A 85 -15.41 99.95 -83.20
CA VAL A 85 -15.28 100.27 -81.77
C VAL A 85 -16.22 99.40 -80.93
N GLU A 86 -17.49 99.26 -81.35
CA GLU A 86 -18.44 98.37 -80.69
C GLU A 86 -17.99 96.90 -80.71
N ASN A 87 -17.47 96.41 -81.83
CA ASN A 87 -17.02 95.03 -81.98
C ASN A 87 -15.76 94.79 -81.14
N ALA A 88 -14.80 95.73 -81.13
CA ALA A 88 -13.65 95.69 -80.25
C ALA A 88 -14.06 95.62 -78.76
N TYR A 89 -15.06 96.40 -78.35
CA TYR A 89 -15.61 96.32 -76.99
C TYR A 89 -16.30 94.98 -76.70
N LYS A 90 -17.11 94.45 -77.65
CA LYS A 90 -17.76 93.13 -77.55
C LYS A 90 -16.71 92.00 -77.41
N VAL A 91 -15.65 92.02 -78.22
CA VAL A 91 -14.52 91.08 -78.16
C VAL A 91 -13.76 91.20 -76.83
N HIS A 92 -13.44 92.41 -76.37
CA HIS A 92 -12.74 92.61 -75.11
C HIS A 92 -13.56 92.14 -73.91
N ARG A 93 -14.88 92.35 -73.93
CA ARG A 93 -15.82 91.83 -72.93
C ARG A 93 -15.88 90.31 -72.94
N ALA A 94 -15.97 89.69 -74.11
CA ALA A 94 -15.98 88.23 -74.26
C ALA A 94 -14.66 87.59 -73.80
N LEU A 95 -13.51 88.20 -74.12
CA LEU A 95 -12.19 87.77 -73.66
C LEU A 95 -12.09 87.83 -72.13
N ARG A 96 -12.58 88.92 -71.53
CA ARG A 96 -12.62 89.07 -70.07
C ARG A 96 -13.52 88.03 -69.40
N GLN A 97 -14.73 87.82 -69.92
CA GLN A 97 -15.63 86.77 -69.45
C GLN A 97 -14.94 85.41 -69.51
N SER A 98 -14.29 85.08 -70.63
CA SER A 98 -13.56 83.81 -70.80
C SER A 98 -12.41 83.65 -69.79
N GLN A 99 -11.71 84.73 -69.42
CA GLN A 99 -10.69 84.71 -68.37
C GLN A 99 -11.28 84.46 -66.97
N GLU A 100 -12.41 85.09 -66.66
CA GLU A 100 -13.15 84.92 -65.40
C GLU A 100 -13.76 83.51 -65.30
N ASP A 101 -14.31 82.97 -66.39
CA ASP A 101 -14.79 81.58 -66.51
C ASP A 101 -13.64 80.58 -66.33
N GLN A 102 -12.47 80.82 -66.96
CA GLN A 102 -11.28 79.97 -66.79
C GLN A 102 -10.74 79.97 -65.36
N ALA A 103 -10.80 81.11 -64.65
CA ALA A 103 -10.47 81.16 -63.23
C ALA A 103 -11.46 80.34 -62.40
N THR A 104 -12.76 80.44 -62.69
CA THR A 104 -13.83 79.70 -62.02
C THR A 104 -13.71 78.19 -62.25
N ILE A 105 -13.47 77.75 -63.48
CA ILE A 105 -13.23 76.34 -63.83
C ILE A 105 -12.01 75.78 -63.08
N LYS A 106 -10.94 76.55 -62.93
CA LYS A 106 -9.76 76.13 -62.15
C LYS A 106 -10.07 76.00 -60.65
N ALA A 107 -10.87 76.90 -60.10
CA ALA A 107 -11.32 76.81 -58.70
C ALA A 107 -12.17 75.55 -58.48
N LEU A 108 -13.18 75.33 -59.32
CA LEU A 108 -14.07 74.16 -59.24
C LEU A 108 -13.33 72.84 -59.42
N LYS A 109 -12.35 72.75 -60.33
CA LYS A 109 -11.48 71.55 -60.46
C LYS A 109 -10.73 71.25 -59.16
N LYS A 110 -10.16 72.27 -58.52
CA LYS A 110 -9.47 72.13 -57.22
C LYS A 110 -10.41 71.74 -56.08
N GLU A 111 -11.68 72.14 -56.15
CA GLU A 111 -12.71 71.70 -55.19
C GLU A 111 -13.15 70.25 -55.42
N ILE A 112 -13.28 69.83 -56.69
CA ILE A 112 -13.51 68.43 -57.07
C ILE A 112 -12.35 67.55 -56.57
N GLU A 113 -11.09 67.93 -56.79
CA GLU A 113 -9.90 67.22 -56.28
C GLU A 113 -9.91 67.08 -54.75
N LYS A 114 -10.28 68.15 -54.02
CA LYS A 114 -10.46 68.09 -52.55
C LYS A 114 -11.59 67.13 -52.15
N ALA A 115 -12.74 67.18 -52.82
CA ALA A 115 -13.88 66.32 -52.53
C ALA A 115 -13.54 64.85 -52.78
N TRP A 116 -12.86 64.53 -53.89
CA TRP A 116 -12.32 63.19 -54.16
C TRP A 116 -11.40 62.71 -53.05
N LYS A 117 -10.44 63.54 -52.62
CA LYS A 117 -9.54 63.17 -51.52
C LYS A 117 -10.29 62.90 -50.21
N ILE A 118 -11.33 63.69 -49.89
CA ILE A 118 -12.17 63.45 -48.70
C ILE A 118 -12.95 62.14 -48.83
N ILE A 119 -13.42 61.78 -50.02
CA ILE A 119 -14.09 60.50 -50.29
C ILE A 119 -13.11 59.33 -50.14
N GLU A 120 -11.89 59.43 -50.65
CA GLU A 120 -10.83 58.43 -50.46
C GLU A 120 -10.48 58.25 -48.97
N GLU A 121 -10.19 59.35 -48.25
CA GLU A 121 -9.92 59.32 -46.81
C GLU A 121 -11.10 58.75 -46.00
N SER A 122 -12.35 58.99 -46.43
CA SER A 122 -13.53 58.40 -45.80
C SER A 122 -13.66 56.90 -46.09
N ARG A 123 -13.32 56.47 -47.31
CA ARG A 123 -13.36 55.06 -47.73
C ARG A 123 -12.31 54.23 -46.99
N ASP A 124 -11.11 54.77 -46.79
CA ASP A 124 -10.05 54.08 -46.03
C ASP A 124 -10.41 53.97 -44.54
N LYS A 125 -11.04 55.01 -43.96
CA LYS A 125 -11.62 54.97 -42.60
C LYS A 125 -12.76 53.96 -42.49
N GLU A 126 -13.62 53.86 -43.50
CA GLU A 126 -14.67 52.84 -43.53
C GLU A 126 -14.07 51.43 -43.61
N GLN A 127 -13.10 51.20 -44.50
CA GLN A 127 -12.47 49.89 -44.69
C GLN A 127 -11.76 49.41 -43.41
N THR A 128 -11.01 50.29 -42.75
CA THR A 128 -10.36 49.98 -41.46
C THR A 128 -11.39 49.74 -40.34
N SER A 129 -12.49 50.49 -40.31
CA SER A 129 -13.59 50.23 -39.37
C SER A 129 -14.26 48.87 -39.62
N ARG A 130 -14.46 48.48 -40.89
CA ARG A 130 -15.02 47.17 -41.28
C ARG A 130 -14.13 46.02 -40.82
N THR A 131 -12.82 46.08 -41.05
CA THR A 131 -11.89 45.03 -40.59
C THR A 131 -11.89 44.92 -39.06
N THR A 132 -11.90 46.06 -38.33
CA THR A 132 -12.01 46.03 -36.86
C THR A 132 -13.32 45.39 -36.37
N ILE A 133 -14.44 45.60 -37.07
CA ILE A 133 -15.72 44.95 -36.75
C ILE A 133 -15.66 43.43 -37.02
N GLU A 134 -14.98 43.00 -38.08
CA GLU A 134 -14.78 41.58 -38.40
C GLU A 134 -13.89 40.88 -37.36
N ASP A 135 -12.78 41.51 -36.95
CA ASP A 135 -11.89 41.02 -35.89
C ASP A 135 -12.64 40.87 -34.55
N LEU A 136 -13.37 41.91 -34.13
CA LEU A 136 -14.17 41.88 -32.90
C LEU A 136 -15.28 40.81 -32.95
N ARG A 137 -15.90 40.58 -34.12
CA ARG A 137 -16.88 39.48 -34.29
C ARG A 137 -16.22 38.10 -34.16
N ALA A 138 -15.01 37.93 -34.69
CA ALA A 138 -14.25 36.70 -34.54
C ALA A 138 -13.84 36.46 -33.08
N GLU A 139 -13.42 37.52 -32.37
CA GLU A 139 -13.09 37.46 -30.95
C GLU A 139 -14.32 37.11 -30.09
N VAL A 140 -15.46 37.77 -30.30
CA VAL A 140 -16.73 37.42 -29.64
C VAL A 140 -17.13 35.96 -29.91
N ALA A 141 -17.02 35.48 -31.15
CA ALA A 141 -17.32 34.09 -31.48
C ALA A 141 -16.37 33.10 -30.79
N ASN A 142 -15.09 33.44 -30.61
CA ASN A 142 -14.14 32.65 -29.83
C ASN A 142 -14.47 32.69 -28.33
N MET A 143 -14.78 33.86 -27.77
CA MET A 143 -15.19 34.00 -26.37
C MET A 143 -16.44 33.19 -26.07
N SER A 144 -17.47 33.23 -26.93
CA SER A 144 -18.67 32.39 -26.79
C SER A 144 -18.33 30.90 -26.76
N LYS A 145 -17.46 30.41 -27.65
CA LYS A 145 -16.98 29.02 -27.63
C LYS A 145 -16.18 28.68 -26.36
N HIS A 146 -15.44 29.63 -25.79
CA HIS A 146 -14.77 29.45 -24.50
C HIS A 146 -15.76 29.39 -23.34
N VAL A 147 -16.84 30.19 -23.38
CA VAL A 147 -17.93 30.16 -22.38
C VAL A 147 -18.73 28.85 -22.47
N GLU A 148 -19.08 28.39 -23.68
CA GLU A 148 -19.76 27.10 -23.90
C GLU A 148 -18.92 25.93 -23.34
N ARG A 149 -17.63 25.86 -23.69
CA ARG A 149 -16.70 24.85 -23.12
C ARG A 149 -16.55 24.99 -21.60
N SER A 150 -16.63 26.21 -21.06
CA SER A 150 -16.59 26.44 -19.62
C SER A 150 -17.87 25.95 -18.91
N ALA A 151 -19.02 26.00 -19.59
CA ALA A 151 -20.27 25.45 -19.09
C ALA A 151 -20.29 23.91 -19.16
N GLU A 152 -19.81 23.32 -20.26
CA GLU A 152 -19.65 21.87 -20.41
C GLU A 152 -18.69 21.27 -19.36
N THR A 153 -17.56 21.93 -19.13
CA THR A 153 -16.61 21.51 -18.08
C THR A 153 -17.22 21.68 -16.68
N ALA A 154 -17.95 22.76 -16.40
CA ALA A 154 -18.65 22.93 -15.12
C ALA A 154 -19.66 21.79 -14.84
N ALA A 155 -20.47 21.39 -15.83
CA ALA A 155 -21.40 20.26 -15.70
C ALA A 155 -20.69 18.90 -15.48
N SER A 156 -19.53 18.71 -16.13
CA SER A 156 -18.65 17.55 -15.90
C SER A 156 -18.01 17.55 -14.51
N HIS A 157 -17.67 18.73 -13.98
CA HIS A 157 -17.19 18.88 -12.61
C HIS A 157 -18.28 18.59 -11.57
N GLU A 158 -19.51 19.08 -11.76
CA GLU A 158 -20.63 18.83 -10.84
C GLU A 158 -20.99 17.34 -10.77
N THR A 159 -20.99 16.63 -11.90
CA THR A 159 -21.21 15.17 -11.92
C THR A 159 -20.07 14.41 -11.25
N ARG A 160 -18.81 14.82 -11.46
CA ARG A 160 -17.64 14.25 -10.76
C ARG A 160 -17.68 14.51 -9.25
N GLU A 161 -18.12 15.69 -8.82
CA GLU A 161 -18.26 16.07 -7.41
C GLU A 161 -19.35 15.24 -6.71
N LYS A 162 -20.48 14.98 -7.37
CA LYS A 162 -21.52 14.06 -6.85
C LYS A 162 -20.98 12.65 -6.64
N VAL A 163 -20.22 12.10 -7.59
CA VAL A 163 -19.58 10.78 -7.46
C VAL A 163 -18.57 10.76 -6.31
N LEU A 164 -17.69 11.76 -6.20
CA LEU A 164 -16.73 11.88 -5.09
C LEU A 164 -17.43 12.02 -3.74
N THR A 165 -18.56 12.73 -3.69
CA THR A 165 -19.37 12.89 -2.47
C THR A 165 -20.00 11.56 -2.03
N GLN A 166 -20.51 10.76 -2.97
CA GLN A 166 -21.00 9.40 -2.68
C GLN A 166 -19.88 8.48 -2.20
N GLN A 167 -18.72 8.47 -2.88
CA GLN A 167 -17.55 7.72 -2.44
C GLN A 167 -17.10 8.12 -1.02
N ARG A 168 -17.14 9.41 -0.68
CA ARG A 168 -16.85 9.89 0.68
C ARG A 168 -17.84 9.34 1.72
N VAL A 169 -19.14 9.29 1.40
CA VAL A 169 -20.18 8.74 2.29
C VAL A 169 -19.98 7.25 2.51
N ASP A 170 -19.67 6.49 1.46
CA ASP A 170 -19.46 5.04 1.57
C ASP A 170 -18.15 4.70 2.31
N LEU A 171 -17.07 5.46 2.09
CA LEU A 171 -15.84 5.34 2.87
C LEU A 171 -16.04 5.67 4.36
N LEU A 172 -16.88 6.66 4.70
CA LEU A 172 -17.25 6.95 6.09
C LEU A 172 -18.03 5.78 6.72
N ARG A 173 -19.00 5.20 6.00
CA ARG A 173 -19.71 4.00 6.47
C ARG A 173 -18.76 2.82 6.70
N HIS A 174 -17.82 2.57 5.78
CA HIS A 174 -16.83 1.51 5.94
C HIS A 174 -15.90 1.76 7.13
N ARG A 175 -15.47 3.01 7.37
CA ARG A 175 -14.72 3.40 8.57
C ARG A 175 -15.51 3.07 9.84
N ASP A 176 -16.79 3.42 9.89
CA ASP A 176 -17.61 3.25 11.09
C ASP A 176 -17.88 1.76 11.39
N ILE A 177 -18.10 0.95 10.35
CA ILE A 177 -18.20 -0.52 10.48
C ILE A 177 -16.88 -1.12 11.01
N LEU A 178 -15.73 -0.70 10.46
CA LEU A 178 -14.41 -1.18 10.90
C LEU A 178 -14.10 -0.72 12.33
N ALA A 179 -14.47 0.49 12.73
CA ALA A 179 -14.31 0.98 14.09
C ALA A 179 -15.11 0.12 15.09
N ALA A 180 -16.39 -0.17 14.79
CA ALA A 180 -17.21 -1.06 15.61
C ALA A 180 -16.64 -2.49 15.71
N GLN A 181 -16.08 -3.02 14.61
CA GLN A 181 -15.39 -4.32 14.63
C GLN A 181 -14.13 -4.30 15.50
N VAL A 182 -13.35 -3.22 15.47
CA VAL A 182 -12.17 -3.06 16.33
C VAL A 182 -12.57 -2.98 17.81
N GLU A 183 -13.60 -2.21 18.17
CA GLU A 183 -14.12 -2.17 19.55
C GLU A 183 -14.62 -3.56 20.01
N GLN A 184 -15.34 -4.29 19.15
CA GLN A 184 -15.78 -5.65 19.44
C GLN A 184 -14.61 -6.61 19.68
N LEU A 185 -13.58 -6.57 18.83
CA LEU A 185 -12.38 -7.41 18.96
C LEU A 185 -11.55 -7.03 20.21
N GLN A 186 -11.47 -5.74 20.55
CA GLN A 186 -10.81 -5.29 21.78
C GLN A 186 -11.56 -5.79 23.03
N ALA A 187 -12.90 -5.73 23.04
CA ALA A 187 -13.70 -6.27 24.13
C ALA A 187 -13.52 -7.79 24.28
N GLN A 188 -13.52 -8.54 23.17
CA GLN A 188 -13.25 -9.98 23.16
C GLN A 188 -11.84 -10.30 23.63
N SER A 189 -10.82 -9.58 23.17
CA SER A 189 -9.44 -9.76 23.62
C SER A 189 -9.31 -9.54 25.12
N LYS A 190 -9.97 -8.51 25.67
CA LYS A 190 -9.95 -8.23 27.11
C LYS A 190 -10.61 -9.36 27.92
N GLN A 191 -11.75 -9.90 27.47
CA GLN A 191 -12.40 -11.05 28.11
C GLN A 191 -11.54 -12.32 28.05
N LEU A 192 -10.82 -12.54 26.95
CA LEU A 192 -9.86 -13.64 26.82
C LEU A 192 -8.63 -13.44 27.74
N GLU A 193 -8.17 -12.20 27.93
CA GLU A 193 -7.09 -11.86 28.86
C GLU A 193 -7.50 -12.14 30.32
N GLU A 194 -8.70 -11.70 30.71
CA GLU A 194 -9.27 -11.90 32.06
C GLU A 194 -9.49 -13.39 32.36
N THR A 195 -10.02 -14.16 31.41
CA THR A 195 -10.19 -15.62 31.56
C THR A 195 -8.86 -16.38 31.56
N ARG A 196 -7.86 -15.95 30.76
CA ARG A 196 -6.49 -16.49 30.81
C ARG A 196 -5.86 -16.30 32.19
N GLN A 197 -5.94 -15.10 32.76
CA GLN A 197 -5.41 -14.82 34.09
C GLN A 197 -6.09 -15.65 35.19
N ALA A 198 -7.42 -15.85 35.12
CA ALA A 198 -8.15 -16.70 36.05
C ALA A 198 -7.69 -18.17 35.97
N LEU A 199 -7.54 -18.71 34.74
CA LEU A 199 -7.05 -20.07 34.52
C LEU A 199 -5.59 -20.26 34.93
N GLU A 200 -4.73 -19.26 34.73
CA GLU A 200 -3.34 -19.28 35.21
C GLU A 200 -3.28 -19.32 36.74
N ALA A 201 -4.10 -18.51 37.43
CA ALA A 201 -4.20 -18.51 38.88
C ALA A 201 -4.71 -19.84 39.45
N ASP A 202 -5.71 -20.45 38.84
CA ASP A 202 -6.24 -21.76 39.25
C ASP A 202 -5.27 -22.91 38.95
N CYS A 203 -4.56 -22.87 37.82
CA CYS A 203 -3.49 -23.81 37.52
C CYS A 203 -2.36 -23.73 38.57
N GLU A 204 -2.00 -22.53 39.02
CA GLU A 204 -0.97 -22.36 40.06
C GLU A 204 -1.45 -22.87 41.44
N LYS A 205 -2.72 -22.66 41.81
CA LYS A 205 -3.32 -23.30 43.01
C LYS A 205 -3.24 -24.83 42.91
N GLN A 206 -3.62 -25.41 41.78
CA GLN A 206 -3.58 -26.87 41.57
C GLN A 206 -2.14 -27.43 41.64
N LYS A 207 -1.14 -26.71 41.13
CA LYS A 207 0.28 -27.09 41.31
C LYS A 207 0.68 -27.10 42.79
N GLN A 208 0.28 -26.08 43.55
CA GLN A 208 0.57 -26.01 44.98
C GLN A 208 -0.12 -27.13 45.77
N GLU A 209 -1.38 -27.45 45.47
CA GLU A 209 -2.09 -28.58 46.07
C GLU A 209 -1.43 -29.91 45.73
N ARG A 210 -1.07 -30.12 44.45
CA ARG A 210 -0.35 -31.32 44.02
C ARG A 210 0.98 -31.48 44.75
N ALA A 211 1.77 -30.40 44.88
CA ALA A 211 3.03 -30.42 45.63
C ALA A 211 2.83 -30.76 47.12
N ARG A 212 1.74 -30.29 47.74
CA ARG A 212 1.37 -30.68 49.12
C ARG A 212 1.04 -32.17 49.22
N VAL A 213 0.25 -32.70 48.28
CA VAL A 213 -0.12 -34.13 48.23
C VAL A 213 1.10 -35.02 47.97
N ASP A 214 1.99 -34.64 47.04
CA ASP A 214 3.23 -35.37 46.75
C ASP A 214 4.16 -35.43 47.97
N ASN A 215 4.26 -34.35 48.75
CA ASN A 215 5.02 -34.34 50.00
C ASN A 215 4.37 -35.23 51.08
N LEU A 216 3.04 -35.19 51.23
CA LEU A 216 2.31 -36.06 52.15
C LEU A 216 2.46 -37.55 51.77
N LEU A 217 2.49 -37.87 50.48
CA LEU A 217 2.76 -39.22 49.97
C LEU A 217 4.18 -39.69 50.31
N LYS A 218 5.20 -38.83 50.15
CA LYS A 218 6.59 -39.14 50.56
C LYS A 218 6.70 -39.40 52.07
N GLU A 219 6.03 -38.60 52.90
CA GLU A 219 5.95 -38.83 54.34
C GLU A 219 5.25 -40.15 54.71
N ARG A 220 4.20 -40.53 53.96
CA ARG A 220 3.50 -41.81 54.19
C ARG A 220 4.34 -43.00 53.73
N LEU A 221 5.07 -42.88 52.61
CA LEU A 221 5.99 -43.90 52.12
C LEU A 221 7.15 -44.15 53.08
N THR A 222 7.78 -43.10 53.62
CA THR A 222 8.84 -43.24 54.63
C THR A 222 8.32 -43.92 55.90
N LYS A 223 7.20 -43.44 56.46
CA LYS A 223 6.53 -44.08 57.61
C LYS A 223 6.16 -45.55 57.35
N PHE A 224 5.78 -45.91 56.13
CA PHE A 224 5.48 -47.30 55.74
C PHE A 224 6.74 -48.16 55.63
N GLN A 225 7.82 -47.64 55.04
CA GLN A 225 9.13 -48.31 55.01
C GLN A 225 9.71 -48.53 56.41
N ASP A 226 9.56 -47.57 57.31
CA ASP A 226 10.01 -47.71 58.70
C ASP A 226 9.15 -48.72 59.48
N ASN A 227 7.84 -48.79 59.22
CA ASN A 227 6.99 -49.86 59.75
C ASN A 227 7.39 -51.25 59.22
N ILE A 228 7.77 -51.38 57.94
CA ILE A 228 8.29 -52.63 57.39
C ILE A 228 9.57 -53.03 58.11
N ARG A 229 10.53 -52.10 58.27
CA ARG A 229 11.78 -52.37 59.00
C ARG A 229 11.56 -52.79 60.44
N GLN A 230 10.67 -52.10 61.17
CA GLN A 230 10.30 -52.45 62.54
C GLN A 230 9.65 -53.84 62.60
N ARG A 231 8.78 -54.16 61.64
CA ARG A 231 8.18 -55.50 61.54
C ARG A 231 9.22 -56.57 61.22
N GLU A 232 10.14 -56.33 60.30
CA GLU A 232 11.23 -57.27 59.96
C GLU A 232 12.15 -57.52 61.17
N GLN A 233 12.42 -56.49 61.99
CA GLN A 233 13.14 -56.63 63.26
C GLN A 233 12.38 -57.51 64.25
N LEU A 234 11.09 -57.24 64.48
CA LEU A 234 10.24 -58.03 65.36
C LEU A 234 10.05 -59.48 64.87
N ASP A 235 9.88 -59.70 63.56
CA ASP A 235 9.79 -61.02 62.95
C ASP A 235 11.14 -61.79 63.09
N ALA A 236 12.29 -61.11 63.11
CA ALA A 236 13.60 -61.71 63.37
C ALA A 236 13.82 -62.03 64.86
N GLU A 237 13.37 -61.16 65.78
CA GLU A 237 13.37 -61.42 67.22
C GLU A 237 12.46 -62.60 67.57
N LEU A 238 11.27 -62.68 66.98
CA LEU A 238 10.36 -63.82 67.12
C LEU A 238 10.94 -65.14 66.60
N ARG A 239 11.75 -65.12 65.53
CA ARG A 239 12.49 -66.31 65.07
C ARG A 239 13.53 -66.75 66.08
N ARG A 240 14.38 -65.83 66.57
CA ARG A 240 15.36 -66.13 67.62
C ARG A 240 14.70 -66.69 68.88
N HIS A 241 13.56 -66.12 69.29
CA HIS A 241 12.82 -66.64 70.44
C HIS A 241 12.23 -68.04 70.20
N ARG A 242 11.83 -68.37 68.97
CA ARG A 242 11.43 -69.75 68.61
C ARG A 242 12.62 -70.70 68.61
N GLU A 243 13.73 -70.33 67.98
CA GLU A 243 14.99 -71.10 68.00
C GLU A 243 15.40 -71.41 69.45
N THR A 244 15.42 -70.42 70.35
CA THR A 244 15.73 -70.66 71.77
C THR A 244 14.68 -71.50 72.51
N LEU A 245 13.42 -71.52 72.07
CA LEU A 245 12.37 -72.37 72.66
C LEU A 245 12.43 -73.80 72.12
N GLU A 246 12.88 -73.99 70.88
CA GLU A 246 13.20 -75.28 70.28
C GLU A 246 14.44 -75.87 70.97
N ASP A 247 15.53 -75.10 71.12
CA ASP A 247 16.74 -75.49 71.88
C ASP A 247 16.40 -75.92 73.32
N ILE A 248 15.61 -75.12 74.05
CA ILE A 248 15.16 -75.45 75.42
C ILE A 248 14.22 -76.66 75.43
N GLY A 249 13.45 -76.86 74.37
CA GLY A 249 12.58 -78.01 74.18
C GLY A 249 13.38 -79.30 74.00
N ASP A 250 14.41 -79.25 73.15
CA ASP A 250 15.34 -80.36 72.90
C ASP A 250 16.17 -80.67 74.16
N ASP A 251 16.73 -79.67 74.85
CA ASP A 251 17.37 -79.85 76.18
C ASP A 251 16.43 -80.49 77.21
N SER A 252 15.13 -80.15 77.18
CA SER A 252 14.10 -80.72 78.05
C SER A 252 13.78 -82.18 77.68
N LEU A 253 13.82 -82.54 76.39
CA LEU A 253 13.69 -83.92 75.94
C LEU A 253 14.93 -84.75 76.31
N ASP A 254 16.13 -84.23 76.07
CA ASP A 254 17.42 -84.83 76.43
C ASP A 254 17.51 -85.12 77.94
N THR A 255 17.01 -84.20 78.77
CA THR A 255 16.95 -84.39 80.22
C THR A 255 15.85 -85.37 80.65
N LEU A 256 14.71 -85.42 79.96
CA LEU A 256 13.68 -86.45 80.18
C LEU A 256 14.16 -87.85 79.81
N ASP A 257 14.89 -88.01 78.71
CA ASP A 257 15.47 -89.29 78.28
C ASP A 257 16.54 -89.76 79.27
N ARG A 258 17.43 -88.88 79.74
CA ARG A 258 18.38 -89.19 80.84
C ARG A 258 17.66 -89.59 82.13
N ILE A 259 16.53 -88.97 82.46
CA ILE A 259 15.69 -89.38 83.60
C ILE A 259 15.08 -90.77 83.36
N ALA A 260 14.65 -91.09 82.13
CA ALA A 260 14.11 -92.40 81.78
C ALA A 260 15.17 -93.51 81.84
N GLU A 261 16.39 -93.25 81.35
CA GLU A 261 17.55 -94.14 81.50
C GLU A 261 17.85 -94.43 82.97
N VAL A 262 18.01 -93.39 83.79
CA VAL A 262 18.24 -93.52 85.24
C VAL A 262 17.09 -94.26 85.94
N GLN A 263 15.84 -94.08 85.48
CA GLN A 263 14.70 -94.84 86.01
C GLN A 263 14.75 -96.33 85.65
N GLU A 264 15.19 -96.71 84.44
CA GLU A 264 15.36 -98.13 84.09
C GLU A 264 16.57 -98.76 84.77
N GLU A 265 17.68 -98.04 84.93
CA GLU A 265 18.80 -98.48 85.78
C GLU A 265 18.33 -98.70 87.22
N HIS A 266 17.56 -97.77 87.79
CA HIS A 266 16.98 -97.92 89.12
C HIS A 266 16.01 -99.12 89.22
N LYS A 267 15.16 -99.36 88.20
CA LYS A 267 14.31 -100.56 88.13
C LYS A 267 15.12 -101.85 87.98
N ARG A 268 16.29 -101.81 87.34
CA ARG A 268 17.21 -102.95 87.23
C ARG A 268 17.87 -103.23 88.58
N VAL A 269 18.44 -102.22 89.24
CA VAL A 269 19.00 -102.34 90.59
C VAL A 269 17.96 -102.83 91.60
N LEU A 270 16.70 -102.37 91.52
CA LEU A 270 15.59 -102.88 92.34
C LEU A 270 15.24 -104.35 92.06
N ARG A 271 15.40 -104.83 90.81
CA ARG A 271 15.22 -106.25 90.48
C ARG A 271 16.35 -107.10 91.05
N ASP A 272 17.58 -106.64 90.90
CA ASP A 272 18.78 -107.33 91.39
C ASP A 272 18.80 -107.38 92.93
N LEU A 273 18.39 -106.29 93.61
CA LEU A 273 18.22 -106.26 95.06
C LEU A 273 17.12 -107.21 95.54
N LYS A 274 16.00 -107.33 94.80
CA LYS A 274 14.94 -108.32 95.09
C LYS A 274 15.40 -109.77 94.87
N ALA A 275 16.26 -110.02 93.89
CA ALA A 275 16.87 -111.34 93.69
C ALA A 275 17.81 -111.67 94.85
N SER A 276 18.73 -110.76 95.19
CA SER A 276 19.65 -110.91 96.33
C SER A 276 18.91 -111.09 97.68
N SER A 277 17.79 -110.39 97.88
CA SER A 277 16.94 -110.60 99.07
C SER A 277 16.37 -112.01 99.16
N ARG A 278 15.96 -112.60 98.03
CA ARG A 278 15.48 -114.01 97.97
C ARG A 278 16.62 -115.00 98.23
N ASP A 279 17.82 -114.72 97.73
CA ASP A 279 18.99 -115.55 98.00
C ASP A 279 19.38 -115.51 99.50
N VAL A 280 19.27 -114.34 100.14
CA VAL A 280 19.46 -114.19 101.59
C VAL A 280 18.37 -114.90 102.40
N GLU A 281 17.11 -114.86 101.97
CA GLU A 281 16.01 -115.63 102.58
C GLU A 281 16.23 -117.15 102.42
N TYR A 282 16.68 -117.59 101.23
CA TYR A 282 17.03 -118.98 100.97
C TYR A 282 18.20 -119.44 101.86
N GLN A 283 19.27 -118.65 101.99
CA GLN A 283 20.38 -118.94 102.90
C GLN A 283 19.95 -118.97 104.38
N LYS A 284 19.04 -118.08 104.81
CA LYS A 284 18.45 -118.15 106.16
C LYS A 284 17.67 -119.45 106.39
N SER A 285 16.93 -119.95 105.39
CA SER A 285 16.23 -121.24 105.51
C SER A 285 17.22 -122.41 105.66
N ILE A 286 18.32 -122.39 104.91
CA ILE A 286 19.41 -123.38 105.01
C ILE A 286 20.07 -123.32 106.38
N GLN A 287 20.34 -122.11 106.89
CA GLN A 287 20.95 -121.90 108.21
C GLN A 287 20.04 -122.43 109.34
N ASN A 288 18.72 -122.22 109.26
CA ASN A 288 17.77 -122.76 110.22
C ASN A 288 17.72 -124.30 110.18
N ASN A 289 17.71 -124.90 108.99
CA ASN A 289 17.73 -126.37 108.83
C ASN A 289 19.02 -126.97 109.42
N LEU A 290 20.18 -126.36 109.17
CA LEU A 290 21.46 -126.75 109.77
C LEU A 290 21.48 -126.58 111.30
N GLN A 291 20.81 -125.57 111.86
CA GLN A 291 20.64 -125.44 113.31
C GLN A 291 19.79 -126.56 113.92
N GLU A 292 18.72 -127.00 113.23
CA GLU A 292 17.92 -128.15 113.66
C GLU A 292 18.68 -129.48 113.56
N GLU A 293 19.48 -129.69 112.50
CA GLU A 293 20.37 -130.86 112.41
C GLU A 293 21.42 -130.87 113.52
N ILE A 294 22.07 -129.74 113.81
CA ILE A 294 23.02 -129.62 114.93
C ILE A 294 22.34 -129.92 116.28
N ARG A 295 21.06 -129.55 116.45
CA ARG A 295 20.29 -129.91 117.66
C ARG A 295 20.04 -131.41 117.74
N ARG A 296 19.59 -132.05 116.66
CA ARG A 296 19.37 -133.50 116.58
C ARG A 296 20.65 -134.30 116.85
N VAL A 297 21.79 -133.89 116.28
CA VAL A 297 23.08 -134.56 116.49
C VAL A 297 23.56 -134.44 117.95
N ARG A 298 23.29 -133.31 118.63
CA ARG A 298 23.59 -133.15 120.07
C ARG A 298 22.67 -133.99 120.97
N GLU A 299 21.39 -134.11 120.63
CA GLU A 299 20.46 -134.99 121.35
C GLU A 299 20.83 -136.47 121.15
N GLN A 300 21.24 -136.87 119.94
CA GLN A 300 21.71 -138.22 119.64
C GLN A 300 23.03 -138.57 120.34
N SER A 301 24.03 -137.68 120.35
CA SER A 301 25.31 -137.97 121.04
C SER A 301 25.16 -138.09 122.57
N ALA A 302 24.22 -137.35 123.17
CA ALA A 302 23.88 -137.49 124.59
C ALA A 302 23.17 -138.82 124.92
N ALA A 303 22.43 -139.40 123.97
CA ALA A 303 21.81 -140.71 124.11
C ALA A 303 22.83 -141.85 123.97
N GLU A 304 23.71 -141.77 122.97
CA GLU A 304 24.66 -142.85 122.67
C GLU A 304 25.73 -143.05 123.76
N VAL A 305 26.15 -141.98 124.47
CA VAL A 305 27.06 -142.10 125.62
C VAL A 305 26.42 -142.88 126.78
N ARG A 306 25.11 -142.73 127.01
CA ARG A 306 24.36 -143.53 128.00
C ARG A 306 24.20 -144.99 127.55
N ARG A 307 24.13 -145.23 126.24
CA ARG A 307 24.02 -146.56 125.63
C ARG A 307 25.33 -147.35 125.73
N GLN A 308 26.49 -146.70 125.54
CA GLN A 308 27.80 -147.35 125.65
C GLN A 308 28.16 -147.81 127.08
N GLN A 309 27.58 -147.21 128.12
CA GLN A 309 27.75 -147.69 129.50
C GLN A 309 26.90 -148.92 129.84
N LYS A 310 25.81 -149.18 129.10
CA LYS A 310 24.98 -150.40 129.27
C LYS A 310 25.50 -151.59 128.47
N LEU A 311 25.81 -151.42 127.18
CA LEU A 311 26.15 -152.55 126.30
C LEU A 311 27.50 -153.25 126.57
N LYS A 312 28.37 -152.71 127.44
CA LYS A 312 29.53 -153.48 127.96
C LYS A 312 29.13 -154.68 128.82
N LYS A 313 27.88 -154.79 129.29
CA LYS A 313 27.36 -156.00 129.95
C LYS A 313 26.80 -157.04 128.98
N ASP A 314 26.29 -156.60 127.83
CA ASP A 314 25.49 -157.45 126.94
C ASP A 314 26.32 -158.08 125.80
N MET A 315 27.61 -157.70 125.69
CA MET A 315 28.67 -158.35 124.90
C MET A 315 29.03 -159.77 125.39
N LYS A 316 28.05 -160.56 125.84
CA LYS A 316 28.25 -161.89 126.44
C LYS A 316 27.21 -162.95 126.08
N GLN A 317 26.15 -162.63 125.33
CA GLN A 317 25.11 -163.60 124.95
C GLN A 317 24.63 -163.37 123.52
N LEU A 318 24.75 -164.44 122.69
CA LEU A 318 24.09 -164.68 121.40
C LEU A 318 24.16 -163.51 120.38
N ASN A 319 25.03 -163.51 119.37
CA ASN A 319 25.34 -164.56 118.38
C ASN A 319 24.12 -164.93 117.50
N GLU A 320 24.38 -164.94 116.20
CA GLU A 320 23.57 -165.48 115.09
C GLU A 320 22.42 -164.64 114.48
N GLU A 321 22.23 -164.92 113.18
CA GLU A 321 21.12 -164.60 112.28
C GLU A 321 20.93 -163.19 111.66
N LEU A 322 21.43 -163.12 110.41
CA LEU A 322 20.58 -163.04 109.21
C LEU A 322 20.17 -161.65 108.66
N GLU A 323 21.07 -161.10 107.86
CA GLU A 323 20.91 -160.91 106.40
C GLU A 323 19.70 -160.18 105.77
N LYS A 324 20.07 -159.51 104.66
CA LYS A 324 19.35 -159.37 103.38
C LYS A 324 18.15 -158.39 103.24
N GLN A 325 18.41 -157.44 102.33
CA GLN A 325 17.52 -157.03 101.23
C GLN A 325 16.36 -156.07 101.59
N LYS A 326 15.83 -155.24 100.67
CA LYS A 326 15.96 -155.17 99.20
C LYS A 326 15.73 -153.74 98.67
N LYS A 327 15.96 -153.52 97.36
CA LYS A 327 15.67 -152.28 96.61
C LYS A 327 14.29 -152.33 95.91
N GLU A 328 13.91 -151.17 95.35
CA GLU A 328 12.98 -150.89 94.22
C GLU A 328 11.52 -150.50 94.52
N LEU A 329 10.96 -149.50 93.80
CA LEU A 329 9.99 -149.69 92.71
C LEU A 329 9.65 -148.39 91.89
N ASN A 330 9.14 -148.60 90.68
CA ASN A 330 8.93 -147.77 89.48
C ASN A 330 7.55 -147.05 89.27
N LYS A 331 7.53 -146.07 88.30
CA LYS A 331 6.54 -145.82 87.18
C LYS A 331 5.34 -144.81 87.22
N ALA A 332 5.01 -144.33 85.99
CA ALA A 332 3.74 -143.73 85.42
C ALA A 332 3.46 -142.20 85.56
N GLU A 333 2.79 -141.42 84.67
CA GLU A 333 2.27 -141.57 83.27
C GLU A 333 1.91 -140.20 82.56
N ARG A 334 1.23 -140.18 81.37
CA ARG A 334 0.99 -139.01 80.45
C ARG A 334 -0.51 -138.62 80.21
N ALA A 335 -0.81 -137.42 79.66
CA ALA A 335 -2.10 -137.04 79.04
C ALA A 335 -1.96 -136.00 77.87
N LYS A 336 -3.06 -135.68 77.11
CA LYS A 336 -3.04 -135.29 75.67
C LYS A 336 -4.22 -134.37 75.19
N GLU A 337 -3.96 -133.42 74.25
CA GLU A 337 -4.90 -132.67 73.33
C GLU A 337 -5.98 -131.71 73.95
N LYS A 338 -6.71 -130.77 73.28
CA LYS A 338 -6.84 -130.26 71.86
C LYS A 338 -7.49 -128.82 71.75
N ALA A 339 -7.77 -128.36 70.51
CA ALA A 339 -8.64 -127.22 70.07
C ALA A 339 -8.04 -125.78 70.15
N GLU A 340 -8.34 -124.78 69.30
CA GLU A 340 -9.27 -124.68 68.14
C GLU A 340 -8.84 -123.57 67.14
N ALA A 341 -9.55 -123.37 66.02
CA ALA A 341 -9.15 -122.42 64.96
C ALA A 341 -10.32 -121.62 64.30
N ILE A 342 -9.97 -120.44 63.77
CA ILE A 342 -10.71 -119.57 62.82
C ILE A 342 -11.97 -118.83 63.33
N TYR A 343 -11.87 -117.51 63.57
CA TYR A 343 -12.51 -116.46 62.73
C TYR A 343 -12.25 -115.01 63.25
N LYS A 344 -12.10 -114.05 62.32
CA LYS A 344 -12.19 -112.56 62.50
C LYS A 344 -11.05 -111.91 63.34
N LYS A 345 -10.37 -110.83 62.92
CA LYS A 345 -10.75 -109.73 61.99
C LYS A 345 -9.52 -108.97 61.42
N LEU A 346 -9.64 -108.55 60.14
CA LEU A 346 -9.25 -107.26 59.53
C LEU A 346 -7.76 -106.80 59.37
N CYS A 347 -7.41 -106.57 58.09
CA CYS A 347 -6.67 -105.43 57.50
C CYS A 347 -5.12 -105.43 57.34
N ALA A 348 -4.70 -104.64 56.33
CA ALA A 348 -3.35 -104.34 55.80
C ALA A 348 -2.63 -105.50 55.05
N GLU A 349 -2.60 -105.54 53.70
CA GLU A 349 -1.75 -104.74 52.75
C GLU A 349 -0.34 -105.36 52.62
N LYS A 350 0.16 -105.87 51.48
CA LYS A 350 -0.13 -105.71 50.03
C LYS A 350 0.36 -104.40 49.38
N GLU A 351 1.68 -104.27 49.22
CA GLU A 351 2.33 -103.33 48.28
C GLU A 351 3.56 -103.97 47.59
N GLU A 352 3.45 -104.38 46.32
CA GLU A 352 4.62 -104.58 45.44
C GLU A 352 4.31 -104.40 43.93
N ASP A 353 3.04 -104.53 43.50
CA ASP A 353 2.65 -104.57 42.07
C ASP A 353 2.43 -103.19 41.36
N ASP A 354 2.60 -102.05 42.03
CA ASP A 354 2.14 -100.73 41.51
C ASP A 354 3.18 -99.91 40.71
N ARG A 355 4.40 -100.43 40.45
CA ARG A 355 5.48 -99.61 39.87
C ARG A 355 5.50 -99.49 38.33
N GLU A 356 4.98 -100.45 37.57
CA GLU A 356 5.12 -100.45 36.10
C GLU A 356 4.03 -99.69 35.32
N ARG A 357 2.94 -99.24 35.96
CA ARG A 357 1.86 -98.49 35.28
C ARG A 357 1.99 -96.96 35.33
N ALA A 358 2.93 -96.42 36.12
CA ALA A 358 3.03 -94.98 36.38
C ALA A 358 3.96 -94.21 35.42
N GLU A 359 4.86 -94.87 34.69
CA GLU A 359 5.88 -94.19 33.88
C GLU A 359 5.41 -93.87 32.46
N LEU A 360 4.79 -94.83 31.76
CA LEU A 360 4.28 -94.67 30.39
C LEU A 360 3.19 -93.58 30.24
N LEU A 361 2.60 -93.11 31.34
CA LEU A 361 1.60 -92.04 31.36
C LEU A 361 2.22 -90.64 31.56
N LYS A 362 3.51 -90.56 31.95
CA LYS A 362 4.26 -89.30 32.08
C LYS A 362 4.84 -88.84 30.73
N GLU A 363 5.39 -89.76 29.94
CA GLU A 363 6.01 -89.44 28.63
C GLU A 363 5.00 -88.92 27.59
N LYS A 364 3.78 -89.46 27.59
CA LYS A 364 2.70 -88.96 26.70
C LYS A 364 2.25 -87.54 27.06
N LYS A 365 2.41 -87.12 28.32
CA LYS A 365 2.07 -85.76 28.80
C LYS A 365 3.17 -84.73 28.54
N THR A 366 4.43 -85.13 28.50
CA THR A 366 5.55 -84.22 28.18
C THR A 366 5.63 -83.94 26.68
N ALA A 367 5.47 -84.95 25.82
CA ALA A 367 5.44 -84.79 24.37
C ALA A 367 4.32 -83.83 23.90
N ALA A 368 3.11 -83.97 24.46
CA ALA A 368 1.98 -83.09 24.13
C ALA A 368 2.23 -81.62 24.51
N LYS A 369 2.90 -81.36 25.66
CA LYS A 369 3.26 -79.99 26.07
C LYS A 369 4.30 -79.36 25.15
N MET A 370 5.31 -80.11 24.71
CA MET A 370 6.29 -79.60 23.74
C MET A 370 5.67 -79.24 22.39
N VAL A 371 4.71 -80.04 21.89
CA VAL A 371 3.98 -79.72 20.65
C VAL A 371 3.12 -78.46 20.83
N GLN A 372 2.41 -78.33 21.96
CA GLN A 372 1.65 -77.12 22.29
C GLN A 372 2.55 -75.88 22.36
N GLU A 373 3.68 -75.94 23.07
CA GLU A 373 4.62 -74.83 23.19
C GLU A 373 5.27 -74.42 21.86
N LEU A 374 5.58 -75.39 20.99
CA LEU A 374 6.11 -75.09 19.66
C LEU A 374 5.03 -74.48 18.75
N SER A 375 3.79 -74.95 18.83
CA SER A 375 2.66 -74.34 18.11
C SER A 375 2.39 -72.90 18.59
N ASP A 376 2.40 -72.67 19.90
CA ASP A 376 2.25 -71.32 20.50
C ASP A 376 3.41 -70.39 20.12
N LYS A 377 4.64 -70.91 19.98
CA LYS A 377 5.81 -70.15 19.51
C LYS A 377 5.66 -69.80 18.02
N VAL A 378 5.19 -70.72 17.18
CA VAL A 378 4.91 -70.47 15.76
C VAL A 378 3.78 -69.44 15.58
N GLU A 379 2.67 -69.54 16.34
CA GLU A 379 1.63 -68.50 16.32
C GLU A 379 2.16 -67.13 16.78
N LYS A 380 3.02 -67.08 17.80
CA LYS A 380 3.62 -65.81 18.26
C LYS A 380 4.57 -65.20 17.24
N VAL A 381 5.31 -66.00 16.47
CA VAL A 381 6.13 -65.51 15.35
C VAL A 381 5.23 -65.02 14.22
N ARG A 382 4.23 -65.80 13.82
CA ARG A 382 3.29 -65.42 12.75
C ARG A 382 2.52 -64.14 13.06
N ARG A 383 2.03 -63.95 14.30
CA ARG A 383 1.38 -62.70 14.73
C ARG A 383 2.34 -61.51 14.77
N ARG A 384 3.65 -61.72 14.93
CA ARG A 384 4.66 -60.66 14.78
C ARG A 384 4.89 -60.35 13.31
N GLU A 385 5.07 -61.34 12.45
CA GLU A 385 5.19 -61.15 10.99
C GLU A 385 3.97 -60.43 10.39
N GLU A 386 2.75 -60.77 10.83
CA GLU A 386 1.51 -60.09 10.42
C GLU A 386 1.44 -58.64 10.95
N ALA A 387 1.98 -58.36 12.14
CA ALA A 387 2.08 -57.00 12.68
C ALA A 387 3.17 -56.18 11.96
N ASP A 388 4.33 -56.76 11.71
CA ASP A 388 5.46 -56.14 11.01
C ASP A 388 5.10 -55.86 9.54
N ALA A 389 4.41 -56.78 8.85
CA ALA A 389 3.89 -56.57 7.51
C ALA A 389 2.89 -55.40 7.44
N LYS A 390 2.03 -55.27 8.47
CA LYS A 390 1.13 -54.12 8.59
C LYS A 390 1.90 -52.83 8.84
N MET A 391 2.89 -52.84 9.73
CA MET A 391 3.74 -51.70 10.04
C MET A 391 4.55 -51.23 8.82
N LEU A 392 5.04 -52.16 7.99
CA LEU A 392 5.69 -51.87 6.71
C LEU A 392 4.72 -51.27 5.68
N SER A 393 3.47 -51.73 5.62
CA SER A 393 2.42 -51.15 4.78
C SER A 393 2.09 -49.71 5.22
N ASP A 394 1.93 -49.49 6.53
CA ASP A 394 1.63 -48.18 7.11
C ASP A 394 2.79 -47.20 6.84
N LEU A 395 4.04 -47.62 7.06
CA LEU A 395 5.24 -46.83 6.72
C LEU A 395 5.39 -46.55 5.21
N SER A 396 4.99 -47.49 4.34
CA SER A 396 4.99 -47.26 2.89
C SER A 396 3.94 -46.22 2.48
N HIS A 397 2.75 -46.27 3.10
CA HIS A 397 1.71 -45.26 2.87
C HIS A 397 2.12 -43.88 3.41
N GLU A 398 2.74 -43.83 4.59
CA GLU A 398 3.28 -42.60 5.17
C GLU A 398 4.40 -42.00 4.31
N LYS A 399 5.30 -42.83 3.77
CA LYS A 399 6.32 -42.42 2.79
C LYS A 399 5.69 -41.81 1.53
N GLU A 400 4.63 -42.40 0.99
CA GLU A 400 3.91 -41.83 -0.15
C GLU A 400 3.21 -40.50 0.17
N LEU A 401 2.60 -40.38 1.35
CA LEU A 401 1.97 -39.15 1.81
C LEU A 401 3.01 -38.04 1.98
N LEU A 402 4.15 -38.35 2.60
CA LEU A 402 5.28 -37.42 2.76
C LEU A 402 5.88 -37.02 1.40
N PHE A 403 6.02 -37.95 0.46
CA PHE A 403 6.48 -37.63 -0.90
C PHE A 403 5.49 -36.71 -1.63
N LYS A 404 4.18 -36.99 -1.57
CA LYS A 404 3.12 -36.12 -2.12
C LYS A 404 3.08 -34.75 -1.43
N ALA A 405 3.38 -34.67 -0.14
CA ALA A 405 3.49 -33.40 0.59
C ALA A 405 4.74 -32.60 0.19
N MET A 406 5.89 -33.26 0.04
CA MET A 406 7.13 -32.67 -0.44
C MET A 406 6.98 -32.12 -1.87
N GLN A 407 6.35 -32.90 -2.77
CA GLN A 407 6.06 -32.46 -4.14
C GLN A 407 5.23 -31.17 -4.12
N LYS A 408 4.10 -31.16 -3.41
CA LYS A 408 3.25 -29.95 -3.26
C LYS A 408 3.96 -28.76 -2.61
N ALA A 409 4.89 -29.00 -1.68
CA ALA A 409 5.70 -27.93 -1.09
C ALA A 409 6.72 -27.36 -2.09
N THR A 410 7.25 -28.21 -2.98
CA THR A 410 8.15 -27.81 -4.08
C THR A 410 7.38 -27.00 -5.12
N ASP A 411 6.23 -27.49 -5.57
CA ASP A 411 5.35 -26.79 -6.53
C ASP A 411 4.94 -25.40 -6.01
N ARG A 412 4.63 -25.28 -4.70
CA ARG A 412 4.36 -23.99 -4.04
C ARG A 412 5.56 -23.06 -4.04
N LYS A 413 6.75 -23.58 -3.71
CA LYS A 413 8.00 -22.81 -3.71
C LYS A 413 8.34 -22.29 -5.12
N ASP A 414 8.13 -23.10 -6.15
CA ASP A 414 8.38 -22.69 -7.54
C ASP A 414 7.37 -21.61 -7.99
N MET A 415 6.11 -21.70 -7.55
CA MET A 415 5.10 -20.66 -7.73
C MET A 415 5.49 -19.34 -7.01
N GLU A 416 5.99 -19.42 -5.78
CA GLU A 416 6.51 -18.26 -5.02
C GLU A 416 7.73 -17.64 -5.72
N ILE A 417 8.68 -18.44 -6.22
CA ILE A 417 9.83 -17.97 -6.99
C ILE A 417 9.39 -17.26 -8.28
N ALA A 418 8.36 -17.76 -8.97
CA ALA A 418 7.81 -17.11 -10.15
C ALA A 418 7.18 -15.75 -9.81
N LEU A 419 6.41 -15.66 -8.72
CA LEU A 419 5.82 -14.41 -8.23
C LEU A 419 6.88 -13.39 -7.80
N VAL A 420 7.96 -13.83 -7.13
CA VAL A 420 9.09 -12.95 -6.76
C VAL A 420 9.74 -12.38 -8.01
N LYS A 421 10.07 -13.22 -9.01
CA LYS A 421 10.66 -12.76 -10.28
C LYS A 421 9.76 -11.78 -11.03
N GLN A 422 8.45 -11.99 -11.03
CA GLN A 422 7.49 -11.07 -11.63
C GLN A 422 7.46 -9.71 -10.91
N ASN A 423 7.51 -9.72 -9.57
CA ASN A 423 7.60 -8.50 -8.77
C ASN A 423 8.94 -7.77 -8.95
N GLU A 424 10.05 -8.49 -9.06
CA GLU A 424 11.37 -7.91 -9.38
C GLU A 424 11.37 -7.23 -10.77
N GLN A 425 10.82 -7.89 -11.79
CA GLN A 425 10.66 -7.30 -13.12
C GLN A 425 9.83 -6.02 -13.07
N ARG A 426 8.66 -6.07 -12.43
CA ARG A 426 7.77 -4.91 -12.27
C ARG A 426 8.44 -3.76 -11.49
N SER A 427 9.23 -4.08 -10.46
CA SER A 427 10.02 -3.10 -9.71
C SER A 427 11.10 -2.44 -10.57
N ASN A 428 11.82 -3.23 -11.38
CA ASN A 428 12.83 -2.72 -12.31
C ASN A 428 12.24 -1.83 -13.40
N ASP A 429 11.04 -2.14 -13.91
CA ASP A 429 10.36 -1.30 -14.89
C ASP A 429 9.86 0.01 -14.27
N MET A 430 9.29 -0.02 -13.06
CA MET A 430 8.98 1.22 -12.30
C MET A 430 10.22 2.08 -12.03
N LEU A 431 11.38 1.47 -11.74
CA LEU A 431 12.64 2.19 -11.56
C LEU A 431 13.12 2.86 -12.85
N ARG A 432 12.95 2.20 -14.01
CA ARG A 432 13.25 2.78 -15.33
C ARG A 432 12.32 3.96 -15.64
N GLU A 433 11.02 3.81 -15.42
CA GLU A 433 10.05 4.90 -15.57
C GLU A 433 10.41 6.09 -14.67
N LEU A 434 10.70 5.86 -13.39
CA LEU A 434 11.15 6.90 -12.46
C LEU A 434 12.42 7.62 -12.94
N GLN A 435 13.36 6.90 -13.57
CA GLN A 435 14.57 7.49 -14.14
C GLN A 435 14.26 8.35 -15.38
N GLN A 436 13.34 7.90 -16.25
CA GLN A 436 12.86 8.69 -17.40
C GLN A 436 12.14 9.97 -16.93
N TRP A 437 11.25 9.87 -15.94
CA TRP A 437 10.58 11.04 -15.35
C TRP A 437 11.55 12.04 -14.73
N ARG A 438 12.62 11.57 -14.07
CA ARG A 438 13.69 12.44 -13.56
C ARG A 438 14.44 13.17 -14.68
N GLN A 439 14.74 12.48 -15.79
CA GLN A 439 15.38 13.09 -16.96
C GLN A 439 14.48 14.13 -17.63
N ALA A 440 13.20 13.81 -17.83
CA ALA A 440 12.21 14.74 -18.37
C ALA A 440 12.05 15.99 -17.49
N LYS A 441 12.00 15.81 -16.15
CA LYS A 441 11.96 16.93 -15.20
C LYS A 441 13.18 17.85 -15.35
N ALA A 442 14.39 17.29 -15.39
CA ALA A 442 15.61 18.09 -15.56
C ALA A 442 15.58 18.88 -16.89
N GLN A 443 15.17 18.25 -17.99
CA GLN A 443 15.01 18.93 -19.29
C GLN A 443 14.00 20.09 -19.23
N THR A 444 12.89 19.94 -18.49
CA THR A 444 11.92 21.04 -18.31
C THR A 444 12.44 22.15 -17.40
N GLU A 445 13.31 21.84 -16.44
CA GLU A 445 13.96 22.83 -15.57
C GLU A 445 15.00 23.66 -16.35
N ASP A 446 15.77 23.02 -17.23
CA ASP A 446 16.71 23.71 -18.14
C ASP A 446 15.96 24.63 -19.13
N GLN A 447 14.89 24.13 -19.76
CA GLN A 447 14.03 24.93 -20.65
C GLN A 447 13.39 26.14 -19.94
N LEU A 448 12.95 25.94 -18.69
CA LEU A 448 12.40 27.03 -17.87
C LEU A 448 13.48 28.07 -17.54
N HIS A 449 14.70 27.65 -17.24
CA HIS A 449 15.83 28.54 -17.00
C HIS A 449 16.15 29.41 -18.23
N ASP A 450 16.21 28.79 -19.42
CA ASP A 450 16.43 29.50 -20.69
C ASP A 450 15.33 30.54 -20.98
N LEU A 451 14.06 30.19 -20.75
CA LEU A 451 12.94 31.12 -20.93
C LEU A 451 13.00 32.30 -19.93
N VAL A 452 13.40 32.05 -18.69
CA VAL A 452 13.62 33.10 -17.68
C VAL A 452 14.76 34.03 -18.10
N MET A 453 15.88 33.48 -18.60
CA MET A 453 17.01 34.26 -19.11
C MET A 453 16.63 35.11 -20.33
N GLN A 454 15.79 34.58 -21.23
CA GLN A 454 15.23 35.33 -22.36
C GLN A 454 14.31 36.45 -21.90
N ARG A 455 13.37 36.18 -20.98
CA ARG A 455 12.52 37.21 -20.35
C ARG A 455 13.34 38.34 -19.75
N ASP A 456 14.37 38.01 -18.98
CA ASP A 456 15.20 39.01 -18.29
C ASP A 456 16.12 39.79 -19.25
N ARG A 457 16.43 39.22 -20.42
CA ARG A 457 17.06 39.94 -21.54
C ARG A 457 16.06 40.93 -22.18
N PHE A 458 14.83 40.49 -22.47
CA PHE A 458 13.81 41.37 -23.05
C PHE A 458 13.39 42.50 -22.10
N MET A 459 13.27 42.24 -20.79
CA MET A 459 13.01 43.30 -19.81
C MET A 459 14.12 44.35 -19.76
N ARG A 460 15.40 43.94 -19.85
CA ARG A 460 16.52 44.88 -19.96
C ARG A 460 16.45 45.71 -21.23
N GLN A 461 16.20 45.09 -22.38
CA GLN A 461 16.04 45.80 -23.66
C GLN A 461 14.87 46.79 -23.64
N LEU A 462 13.72 46.39 -23.08
CA LEU A 462 12.54 47.25 -22.94
C LEU A 462 12.81 48.44 -22.00
N LYS A 463 13.56 48.23 -20.92
CA LYS A 463 13.99 49.32 -20.04
C LYS A 463 14.92 50.29 -20.77
N GLU A 464 15.94 49.78 -21.46
CA GLU A 464 16.87 50.61 -22.24
C GLU A 464 16.18 51.43 -23.34
N THR A 465 15.20 50.86 -24.05
CA THR A 465 14.45 51.62 -25.07
C THR A 465 13.50 52.63 -24.46
N ASN A 466 12.86 52.31 -23.33
CA ASN A 466 12.02 53.25 -22.59
C ASN A 466 12.83 54.43 -22.02
N ASP A 467 14.00 54.16 -21.42
CA ASP A 467 14.88 55.21 -20.88
C ASP A 467 15.37 56.14 -22.01
N ARG A 468 15.69 55.61 -23.20
CA ARG A 468 16.00 56.41 -24.40
C ARG A 468 14.79 57.24 -24.87
N TYR A 469 13.59 56.66 -24.89
CA TYR A 469 12.36 57.35 -25.29
C TYR A 469 12.02 58.50 -24.34
N LEU A 470 12.12 58.29 -23.02
CA LEU A 470 11.96 59.34 -22.01
C LEU A 470 12.99 60.45 -22.16
N GLY A 471 14.25 60.10 -22.44
CA GLY A 471 15.30 61.08 -22.76
C GLY A 471 14.96 61.92 -23.99
N ILE A 472 14.50 61.30 -25.08
CA ILE A 472 14.07 62.02 -26.29
C ILE A 472 12.88 62.95 -25.98
N LEU A 473 11.85 62.47 -25.26
CA LEU A 473 10.72 63.30 -24.83
C LEU A 473 11.16 64.53 -24.01
N GLN A 474 12.13 64.36 -23.11
CA GLN A 474 12.68 65.48 -22.35
C GLN A 474 13.38 66.49 -23.27
N THR A 475 14.22 66.03 -24.22
CA THR A 475 14.84 66.96 -25.19
C THR A 475 13.84 67.67 -26.10
N ILE A 476 12.68 67.06 -26.39
CA ILE A 476 11.59 67.71 -27.12
C ILE A 476 10.98 68.83 -26.26
N ARG A 477 10.62 68.54 -25.00
CA ARG A 477 10.09 69.54 -24.05
C ARG A 477 11.05 70.72 -23.84
N ASP A 478 12.36 70.45 -23.73
CA ASP A 478 13.37 71.50 -23.61
C ASP A 478 13.45 72.37 -24.88
N ARG A 479 13.29 71.77 -26.07
CA ARG A 479 13.24 72.50 -27.35
C ARG A 479 11.96 73.31 -27.50
N ASP A 480 10.80 72.74 -27.15
CA ASP A 480 9.52 73.45 -27.18
C ASP A 480 9.52 74.66 -26.22
N SER A 481 10.13 74.50 -25.04
CA SER A 481 10.30 75.59 -24.07
C SER A 481 11.19 76.71 -24.61
N ARG A 482 12.31 76.36 -25.29
CA ARG A 482 13.17 77.34 -25.98
C ARG A 482 12.46 78.00 -27.16
N LEU A 483 11.66 77.25 -27.94
CA LEU A 483 10.86 77.79 -29.04
C LEU A 483 9.76 78.75 -28.55
N ALA A 484 9.18 78.49 -27.37
CA ALA A 484 8.25 79.41 -26.74
C ALA A 484 8.95 80.73 -26.35
N ALA A 485 10.09 80.66 -25.65
CA ALA A 485 10.86 81.84 -25.27
C ALA A 485 11.31 82.67 -26.49
N LEU A 486 11.81 82.03 -27.55
CA LEU A 486 12.20 82.71 -28.79
C LEU A 486 11.00 83.36 -29.51
N LYS A 487 9.81 82.76 -29.45
CA LYS A 487 8.59 83.38 -30.00
C LYS A 487 8.16 84.61 -29.20
N GLU A 488 8.31 84.57 -27.88
CA GLU A 488 8.04 85.70 -26.99
C GLU A 488 9.02 86.86 -27.24
N GLU A 489 10.32 86.56 -27.39
CA GLU A 489 11.35 87.52 -27.77
C GLU A 489 11.09 88.15 -29.16
N ILE A 490 10.73 87.34 -30.16
CA ILE A 490 10.33 87.84 -31.49
C ILE A 490 9.09 88.75 -31.39
N ALA A 491 8.09 88.40 -30.58
CA ALA A 491 6.90 89.23 -30.39
C ALA A 491 7.23 90.57 -29.70
N ALA A 492 8.13 90.56 -28.71
CA ALA A 492 8.63 91.77 -28.07
C ALA A 492 9.34 92.68 -29.09
N VAL A 493 10.30 92.15 -29.85
CA VAL A 493 11.05 92.90 -30.89
C VAL A 493 10.12 93.41 -32.00
N GLN A 494 9.11 92.64 -32.40
CA GLN A 494 8.09 93.11 -33.35
C GLN A 494 7.28 94.29 -32.78
N THR A 495 6.94 94.24 -31.50
CA THR A 495 6.21 95.31 -30.81
C THR A 495 7.07 96.57 -30.70
N GLU A 496 8.34 96.47 -30.33
CA GLU A 496 9.31 97.58 -30.31
C GLU A 496 9.50 98.18 -31.71
N CYS A 497 9.63 97.34 -32.74
CA CYS A 497 9.76 97.79 -34.13
C CYS A 497 8.50 98.54 -34.61
N MET A 498 7.30 98.08 -34.24
CA MET A 498 6.06 98.83 -34.50
C MET A 498 6.02 100.16 -33.76
N GLN A 499 6.45 100.21 -32.49
CA GLN A 499 6.54 101.46 -31.72
C GLN A 499 7.52 102.46 -32.37
N GLN A 500 8.72 102.01 -32.75
CA GLN A 500 9.71 102.83 -33.45
C GLN A 500 9.20 103.32 -34.81
N LYS A 501 8.52 102.47 -35.58
CA LYS A 501 7.89 102.85 -36.85
C LYS A 501 6.83 103.94 -36.63
N ASN A 502 5.95 103.78 -35.65
CA ASN A 502 4.91 104.76 -35.33
C ASN A 502 5.53 106.10 -34.89
N LEU A 503 6.60 106.08 -34.08
CA LEU A 503 7.35 107.28 -33.69
C LEU A 503 8.01 107.96 -34.90
N TYR A 504 8.60 107.20 -35.81
CA TYR A 504 9.19 107.73 -37.05
C TYR A 504 8.13 108.35 -37.97
N GLU A 505 6.95 107.70 -38.11
CA GLU A 505 5.83 108.22 -38.89
C GLU A 505 5.27 109.51 -38.29
N ALA A 506 5.16 109.61 -36.95
CA ALA A 506 4.80 110.83 -36.25
C ALA A 506 5.80 111.97 -36.49
N VAL A 507 7.10 111.73 -36.27
CA VAL A 507 8.16 112.73 -36.53
C VAL A 507 8.19 113.16 -38.00
N ARG A 508 7.89 112.24 -38.94
CA ARG A 508 7.79 112.56 -40.38
C ARG A 508 6.56 113.39 -40.70
N ALA A 509 5.43 113.17 -40.02
CA ALA A 509 4.23 114.00 -40.16
C ALA A 509 4.49 115.43 -39.66
N ASP A 510 5.08 115.57 -38.47
CA ASP A 510 5.45 116.86 -37.88
C ASP A 510 6.45 117.66 -38.73
N ARG A 511 7.31 116.98 -39.51
CA ARG A 511 8.30 117.61 -40.40
C ARG A 511 7.77 118.01 -41.78
N ASN A 512 6.56 117.60 -42.13
CA ASN A 512 5.90 117.87 -43.41
C ASN A 512 4.74 118.88 -43.26
N LEU A 513 4.58 119.46 -42.07
CA LEU A 513 3.75 120.62 -41.74
C LEU A 513 4.61 121.89 -41.71
#